data_AF-A0A7G6YHH6-F1
#
_entry.id   AF-A0A7G6YHH6-F1
#
_cell.length_a   1.000
_cell.length_b   1.000
_cell.length_c   1.000
_cell.angle_alpha   90.00
_cell.angle_beta   90.00
_cell.angle_gamma   90.00
#
_symmetry.space_group_name_H-M   'P 1'
#
loop_
_entity.id
_entity.type
_entity.pdbx_description
1 polymer ?
#
loop_
_entity_poly.entity_id
_entity_poly.type
_entity_poly.pdbx_seq_one_letter_code
_entity_poly.pdbx_strand_id
1 'polypeptide(L)'
;MREVARRVLRAGEKVWLIVDDAASRIHFIIEYGPAVNQVTRETLMKYRVDHFTLKRSERWPLGYYDELRAATGACELALEERAFISPATAPDGSIITPEEQRERWRAGLDPRTGEPREDA
;
A
#
# COMPACT_ATOMS: atom_id res chain seq x y z
N MET A 1 2.98 -1.38 28.22
CA MET A 1 4.12 -0.94 27.38
C MET A 1 3.93 -1.65 26.05
N ARG A 2 3.32 -1.00 25.05
CA ARG A 2 2.99 -1.64 23.76
C ARG A 2 4.24 -1.66 22.88
N GLU A 3 4.55 -2.82 22.35
CA GLU A 3 5.66 -3.05 21.44
C GLU A 3 5.37 -2.33 20.12
N VAL A 4 6.23 -1.37 19.76
CA VAL A 4 6.10 -0.65 18.49
C VAL A 4 6.53 -1.62 17.39
N ALA A 5 5.56 -2.09 16.62
CA ALA A 5 5.71 -2.80 15.36
C ALA A 5 6.95 -2.31 14.59
N ARG A 6 8.03 -3.10 14.62
CA ARG A 6 9.33 -2.70 14.09
C ARG A 6 9.32 -2.94 12.58
N ARG A 7 8.92 -1.92 11.81
CA ARG A 7 8.97 -1.90 10.34
C ARG A 7 10.42 -2.09 9.87
N VAL A 8 10.73 -3.23 9.22
CA VAL A 8 12.09 -3.53 8.72
C VAL A 8 12.17 -3.34 7.21
N LEU A 9 12.87 -2.30 6.77
CA LEU A 9 13.29 -2.15 5.37
C LEU A 9 14.48 -3.07 5.10
N ARG A 10 14.32 -4.05 4.20
CA ARG A 10 15.45 -4.84 3.69
C ARG A 10 15.81 -4.35 2.30
N ALA A 11 17.00 -3.78 2.16
CA ALA A 11 17.56 -3.40 0.87
C ALA A 11 18.04 -4.66 0.13
N GLY A 12 17.37 -5.03 -0.95
CA GLY A 12 18.03 -5.75 -2.04
C GLY A 12 18.79 -4.74 -2.89
N GLU A 13 19.91 -5.12 -3.52
CA GLU A 13 20.89 -4.20 -4.13
C GLU A 13 20.33 -3.11 -5.08
N LYS A 14 19.09 -3.22 -5.57
CA LYS A 14 18.38 -2.17 -6.35
C LYS A 14 16.86 -2.10 -6.10
N VAL A 15 16.37 -2.80 -5.07
CA VAL A 15 14.94 -3.02 -4.84
C VAL A 15 14.66 -2.92 -3.35
N TRP A 16 13.74 -2.01 -2.97
CA TRP A 16 13.25 -1.91 -1.60
C TRP A 16 11.92 -2.65 -1.49
N LEU A 17 11.81 -3.52 -0.48
CA LEU A 17 10.59 -4.25 -0.17
C LEU A 17 9.94 -3.62 1.07
N ILE A 18 8.65 -3.28 0.97
CA ILE A 18 7.86 -2.82 2.11
C ILE A 18 7.05 -3.99 2.64
N VAL A 19 7.28 -4.33 3.91
CA VAL A 19 6.78 -5.54 4.56
C VAL A 19 5.89 -5.17 5.76
N ASP A 20 4.76 -5.87 5.89
CA ASP A 20 3.92 -5.87 7.09
C ASP A 20 4.46 -6.91 8.10
N ASP A 21 4.70 -6.50 9.35
CA ASP A 21 5.44 -7.27 10.34
C ASP A 21 4.63 -8.41 10.96
N ALA A 22 3.30 -8.29 11.01
CA ALA A 22 2.41 -9.30 11.58
C ALA A 22 2.36 -10.60 10.75
N ALA A 23 2.66 -10.54 9.45
CA ALA A 23 2.58 -11.68 8.54
C ALA A 23 3.77 -11.83 7.57
N SER A 24 4.78 -10.96 7.66
CA SER A 24 5.90 -10.88 6.68
C SER A 24 5.42 -10.78 5.22
N ARG A 25 4.23 -10.22 4.98
CA ARG A 25 3.69 -10.05 3.63
C ARG A 25 4.32 -8.82 2.99
N ILE A 26 4.86 -8.99 1.79
CA ILE A 26 5.36 -7.88 0.99
C ILE A 26 4.16 -7.21 0.33
N HIS A 27 4.01 -5.90 0.53
CA HIS A 27 2.93 -5.11 -0.08
C HIS A 27 3.40 -4.34 -1.30
N PHE A 28 4.61 -3.78 -1.21
CA PHE A 28 5.14 -2.91 -2.25
C PHE A 28 6.59 -3.23 -2.58
N ILE A 29 6.93 -2.94 -3.83
CA ILE A 29 8.28 -2.93 -4.37
C ILE A 29 8.60 -1.51 -4.80
N ILE A 30 9.77 -1.01 -4.44
CA ILE A 30 10.32 0.23 -4.97
C ILE A 30 11.53 -0.12 -5.86
N GLU A 31 11.51 0.33 -7.12
CA GLU A 31 12.60 0.17 -8.09
C GLU A 31 13.06 1.56 -8.55
N TYR A 32 14.37 1.85 -8.52
CA TYR A 32 14.92 3.07 -9.12
C TYR A 32 15.34 2.79 -10.57
N GLY A 33 14.73 3.47 -11.53
CA GLY A 33 14.92 3.18 -12.95
C GLY A 33 14.35 4.24 -13.89
N PRO A 34 14.56 4.07 -15.20
CA PRO A 34 14.03 4.98 -16.21
C PRO A 34 12.50 4.87 -16.29
N ALA A 35 11.82 6.01 -16.25
CA ALA A 35 10.40 6.15 -16.45
C ALA A 35 10.13 7.12 -17.61
N VAL A 36 9.22 6.73 -18.52
CA VAL A 36 8.85 7.54 -19.67
C VAL A 36 7.58 8.32 -19.34
N ASN A 37 7.67 9.66 -19.41
CA ASN A 37 6.48 10.49 -19.39
C ASN A 37 5.76 10.37 -20.74
N GLN A 38 4.56 9.80 -20.76
CA GLN A 38 3.84 9.57 -22.02
C GLN A 38 3.42 10.87 -22.72
N VAL A 39 3.27 11.96 -21.98
CA VAL A 39 2.87 13.28 -22.50
C VAL A 39 4.09 14.01 -23.06
N THR A 40 5.15 14.17 -22.27
CA THR A 40 6.35 14.94 -22.70
C THR A 40 7.35 14.10 -23.49
N ARG A 41 7.20 12.77 -23.52
CA ARG A 41 8.13 11.79 -24.11
C ARG A 41 9.53 11.76 -23.48
N GLU A 42 9.74 12.50 -22.40
CA GLU A 42 11.00 12.50 -21.67
C GLU A 42 11.18 11.20 -20.89
N THR A 43 12.44 10.76 -20.80
CA THR A 43 12.84 9.63 -19.96
C THR A 43 13.65 10.17 -18.80
N LEU A 44 13.14 9.99 -17.58
CA LEU A 44 13.79 10.44 -16.35
C LEU A 44 14.00 9.26 -15.40
N MET A 45 15.03 9.32 -14.59
CA MET A 45 15.23 8.36 -13.51
C MET A 45 14.28 8.67 -12.36
N LYS A 46 13.45 7.69 -11.96
CA LYS A 46 12.44 7.84 -10.92
C LYS A 46 12.44 6.61 -10.00
N TYR A 47 11.94 6.77 -8.80
CA TYR A 47 11.52 5.68 -7.93
C TYR A 47 10.12 5.24 -8.34
N ARG A 48 10.00 4.07 -8.95
CA ARG A 48 8.73 3.43 -9.26
C ARG A 48 8.29 2.59 -8.09
N VAL A 49 7.06 2.78 -7.64
CA VAL A 49 6.43 1.93 -6.62
C VAL A 49 5.41 1.03 -7.33
N ASP A 50 5.53 -0.27 -7.13
CA ASP A 50 4.60 -1.29 -7.61
C ASP A 50 3.95 -2.02 -6.42
N HIS A 51 2.69 -2.43 -6.59
CA HIS A 51 2.11 -3.43 -5.70
C HIS A 51 2.79 -4.78 -5.92
N PHE A 52 3.09 -5.48 -4.83
CA PHE A 52 3.74 -6.77 -4.90
C PHE A 52 2.77 -7.85 -5.38
N THR A 53 3.18 -8.54 -6.44
CA THR A 53 2.60 -9.80 -6.90
C THR A 53 3.72 -10.77 -7.23
N LEU A 54 3.43 -12.07 -7.22
CA LEU A 54 4.43 -13.10 -7.51
C LEU A 54 4.95 -13.00 -8.95
N LYS A 55 4.07 -12.70 -9.91
CA LYS A 55 4.46 -12.52 -11.32
C LYS A 55 4.64 -11.05 -11.63
N ARG A 56 5.80 -10.71 -12.19
CA ARG A 56 6.11 -9.33 -12.61
C ARG A 56 5.06 -8.72 -13.55
N SER A 57 4.47 -9.53 -14.45
CA SER A 57 3.45 -9.08 -15.40
C SER A 57 2.13 -8.68 -14.73
N GLU A 58 1.88 -9.13 -13.51
CA GLU A 58 0.68 -8.83 -12.73
C GLU A 58 0.90 -7.64 -11.80
N ARG A 59 2.10 -7.03 -11.77
CA ARG A 59 2.38 -5.84 -10.96
C ARG A 59 1.70 -4.62 -11.59
N TRP A 60 1.02 -3.84 -10.75
CA TRP A 60 0.51 -2.54 -11.15
C TRP A 60 1.20 -1.41 -10.37
N PRO A 61 1.54 -0.29 -11.03
CA PRO A 61 2.21 0.82 -10.38
C PRO A 61 1.28 1.53 -9.40
N LEU A 62 1.78 1.80 -8.20
CA LEU A 62 1.20 2.80 -7.30
C LEU A 62 1.56 4.21 -7.78
N GLY A 63 2.80 4.41 -8.24
CA GLY A 63 3.25 5.73 -8.71
C GLY A 63 4.73 5.79 -9.06
N TYR A 64 5.14 6.99 -9.50
CA TYR A 64 6.52 7.34 -9.81
C TYR A 64 6.91 8.59 -9.04
N TYR A 65 8.06 8.57 -8.37
CA TYR A 65 8.49 9.62 -7.45
C TYR A 65 9.93 10.03 -7.75
N ASP A 66 10.26 11.29 -7.53
CA ASP A 66 11.63 11.80 -7.68
C ASP A 66 12.55 11.36 -6.55
N GLU A 67 12.01 11.22 -5.34
CA GLU A 67 12.77 10.92 -4.13
C GLU A 67 12.35 9.61 -3.49
N LEU A 68 13.31 8.87 -2.93
CA LEU A 68 13.05 7.64 -2.18
C LEU A 68 12.11 7.90 -0.99
N ARG A 69 12.30 9.03 -0.29
CA ARG A 69 11.44 9.42 0.84
C ARG A 69 9.97 9.54 0.42
N ALA A 70 9.71 10.18 -0.72
CA ALA A 70 8.35 10.31 -1.25
C ALA A 70 7.77 8.95 -1.65
N ALA A 71 8.57 8.08 -2.28
CA ALA A 71 8.16 6.72 -2.62
C ALA A 71 7.82 5.88 -1.37
N THR A 72 8.64 5.96 -0.32
CA THR A 72 8.37 5.28 0.96
C THR A 72 7.12 5.83 1.63
N GLY A 73 6.97 7.16 1.71
CA GLY A 73 5.78 7.79 2.29
C GLY A 73 4.48 7.43 1.56
N ALA A 74 4.54 7.26 0.23
CA ALA A 74 3.39 6.78 -0.53
C ALA A 74 3.03 5.33 -0.20
N CYS A 75 4.02 4.46 0.05
CA CYS A 75 3.77 3.10 0.51
C CYS A 75 3.14 3.10 1.90
N GLU A 76 3.66 3.93 2.82
CA GLU A 76 3.12 4.07 4.17
C GLU A 76 1.67 4.56 4.13
N LEU A 77 1.39 5.61 3.34
CA LEU A 77 0.04 6.09 3.14
C LEU A 77 -0.88 5.02 2.53
N ALA A 78 -0.41 4.23 1.56
CA ALA A 78 -1.20 3.16 0.96
C ALA A 78 -1.42 1.94 1.90
N LEU A 79 -0.57 1.77 2.91
CA LEU A 79 -0.79 0.79 4.00
C LEU A 79 -1.79 1.33 5.03
N GLU A 80 -1.65 2.60 5.41
CA GLU A 80 -2.51 3.28 6.38
C GLU A 80 -3.92 3.50 5.81
N GLU A 81 -4.02 3.97 4.58
CA GLU A 81 -5.22 3.96 3.76
C GLU A 81 -5.36 2.60 3.10
N ARG A 82 -5.69 1.58 3.92
CA ARG A 82 -6.00 0.23 3.43
C ARG A 82 -6.83 0.33 2.15
N ALA A 83 -6.27 -0.15 1.03
CA ALA A 83 -6.90 0.05 -0.27
C ALA A 83 -8.20 -0.75 -0.34
N PHE A 84 -9.33 -0.11 -0.01
CA PHE A 84 -10.66 -0.66 -0.20
C PHE A 84 -10.96 -0.60 -1.69
N ILE A 85 -10.59 -1.68 -2.39
CA ILE A 85 -10.75 -1.85 -3.84
C ILE A 85 -11.89 -2.84 -4.14
N SER A 86 -12.19 -3.74 -3.20
CA SER A 86 -13.23 -4.75 -3.36
C SER A 86 -14.31 -4.63 -2.28
N PRO A 87 -15.58 -4.89 -2.61
CA PRO A 87 -16.63 -4.97 -1.61
C PRO A 87 -16.34 -6.06 -0.57
N ALA A 88 -16.77 -5.85 0.67
CA ALA A 88 -16.72 -6.84 1.73
C ALA A 88 -18.12 -7.36 2.03
N THR A 89 -18.25 -8.59 2.50
CA THR A 89 -19.51 -9.12 3.04
C THR A 89 -19.49 -8.96 4.55
N ALA A 90 -20.46 -8.25 5.12
CA ALA A 90 -20.63 -8.11 6.56
C ALA A 90 -21.04 -9.45 7.22
N PRO A 91 -20.95 -9.58 8.56
CA PRO A 91 -21.40 -10.78 9.27
C PRO A 91 -22.89 -11.11 9.07
N ASP A 92 -23.74 -10.10 8.83
CA ASP A 92 -25.16 -10.26 8.54
C ASP A 92 -25.46 -10.65 7.07
N GLY A 93 -24.41 -10.81 6.25
CA GLY A 93 -24.51 -11.15 4.83
C GLY A 93 -24.68 -9.96 3.88
N SER A 94 -24.77 -8.73 4.40
CA SER A 94 -24.86 -7.52 3.56
C SER A 94 -23.53 -7.22 2.83
N ILE A 95 -23.60 -6.52 1.69
CA ILE A 95 -22.41 -6.10 0.94
C ILE A 95 -22.05 -4.67 1.35
N ILE A 96 -20.82 -4.48 1.79
CA ILE A 96 -20.23 -3.19 2.15
C ILE A 96 -19.36 -2.71 0.99
N THR A 97 -19.67 -1.54 0.49
CA THR A 97 -18.96 -0.96 -0.65
C THR A 97 -17.53 -0.53 -0.27
N PRO A 98 -16.61 -0.45 -1.24
CA PRO A 98 -15.30 0.15 -1.04
C PRO A 98 -15.33 1.55 -0.41
N GLU A 99 -16.27 2.41 -0.83
CA GLU A 99 -16.47 3.75 -0.28
C GLU A 99 -16.85 3.71 1.20
N GLU A 100 -17.80 2.86 1.56
CA GLU A 100 -18.27 2.71 2.94
C GLU A 100 -17.20 2.13 3.86
N GLN A 101 -16.40 1.18 3.38
CA GLN A 101 -15.21 0.70 4.10
C GLN A 101 -14.22 1.85 4.37
N ARG A 102 -14.04 2.76 3.40
CA ARG A 102 -13.17 3.94 3.48
C ARG A 102 -13.68 4.95 4.51
N GLU A 103 -14.99 5.17 4.55
CA GLU A 103 -15.65 6.06 5.52
C GLU A 103 -15.53 5.50 6.95
N ARG A 104 -15.84 4.22 7.15
CA ARG A 104 -15.70 3.55 8.45
C ARG A 104 -14.26 3.60 8.96
N TRP A 105 -13.30 3.34 8.08
CA TRP A 105 -11.89 3.42 8.42
C TRP A 105 -11.44 4.81 8.86
N ARG A 106 -11.85 5.85 8.13
CA ARG A 106 -11.59 7.26 8.48
C ARG A 106 -12.26 7.67 9.80
N ALA A 107 -13.41 7.08 10.10
CA ALA A 107 -14.12 7.28 11.37
C ALA A 107 -13.52 6.49 12.55
N GLY A 108 -12.46 5.70 12.31
CA GLY A 108 -11.83 4.90 13.34
C GLY A 108 -12.48 3.53 13.59
N LEU A 109 -13.41 3.13 12.73
CA LEU A 109 -14.21 1.92 12.84
C LEU A 109 -13.65 0.79 11.98
N ASP A 110 -14.01 -0.44 12.32
CA ASP A 110 -13.70 -1.62 11.54
C ASP A 110 -14.44 -1.54 10.18
N PRO A 111 -13.73 -1.67 9.06
CA PRO A 111 -14.32 -1.46 7.73
C PRO A 111 -15.33 -2.55 7.34
N ARG A 112 -15.30 -3.73 7.97
CA ARG A 112 -16.18 -4.87 7.67
C ARG A 112 -17.42 -4.92 8.57
N THR A 113 -17.35 -4.35 9.76
CA THR A 113 -18.43 -4.47 10.77
C THR A 113 -19.00 -3.12 11.17
N GLY A 114 -18.22 -2.04 11.07
CA GLY A 114 -18.58 -0.73 11.58
C GLY A 114 -18.43 -0.59 13.10
N GLU A 115 -17.88 -1.61 13.76
CA GLU A 115 -17.63 -1.59 15.21
C GLU A 115 -16.32 -0.85 15.54
N PRO A 116 -16.12 -0.38 16.77
CA PRO A 116 -14.84 0.17 17.20
C PRO A 116 -13.70 -0.82 16.97
N ARG A 117 -12.59 -0.37 16.37
CA ARG A 117 -11.40 -1.22 16.20
C ARG A 117 -10.82 -1.52 17.60
N GLU A 118 -10.63 -2.79 17.94
CA GLU A 118 -10.13 -3.19 19.27
C GLU A 118 -8.69 -2.72 19.56
N ASP A 119 -7.96 -2.26 18.54
CA ASP A 119 -6.63 -1.67 18.67
C ASP A 119 -6.63 -0.17 18.32
N ALA A 120 -6.88 0.66 19.34
CA ALA A 120 -6.35 2.02 19.45
C ALA A 120 -5.10 1.99 20.33
#